data_AF-A0AAV3QCV0-F1
#
_entry.id   AF-A0AAV3QCV0-F1
#
_cell.length_a   1.000
_cell.length_b   1.000
_cell.length_c   1.000
_cell.angle_alpha   90.00
_cell.angle_beta   90.00
_cell.angle_gamma   90.00
#
_symmetry.space_group_name_H-M   'P 1'
#
loop_
_entity.id
_entity.type
_entity.pdbx_description
1 polymer ?
#
loop_
_entity_poly.entity_id
_entity_poly.type
_entity_poly.pdbx_seq_one_letter_code
_entity_poly.pdbx_strand_id
1 'polypeptide(L)'
;MSEDKTLTIIPHFDETTVRRVKDHQVKHYLFQAIDRIVFEQLFDRRTSKIVWDAMKNKYGGNDKVKRSLCNTYRREFKVLEMKKGDSIDEYFSRVLMVANKLKSNGEEVFDTKIVEKIMRILSEQYTYIMVAIEESKDIITMTLDDLKSSLNTHAHKLMRKNKTEKD
;
A
#
# COMPACT_ATOMS: atom_id res chain seq x y z
N MET A 1 8.77 0.34 -75.22
CA MET A 1 8.02 0.48 -73.95
C MET A 1 8.94 0.02 -72.84
N SER A 2 9.59 0.95 -72.14
CA SER A 2 10.44 0.65 -71.00
C SER A 2 9.60 0.90 -69.75
N GLU A 3 9.29 -0.17 -69.01
CA GLU A 3 8.55 -0.07 -67.75
C GLU A 3 9.48 0.50 -66.67
N ASP A 4 9.12 1.68 -66.20
CA ASP A 4 9.71 2.35 -65.06
C ASP A 4 9.44 1.54 -63.79
N LYS A 5 10.45 0.83 -63.29
CA LYS A 5 10.41 0.16 -61.99
C LYS A 5 10.76 1.20 -60.93
N THR A 6 9.77 1.98 -60.51
CA THR A 6 9.85 2.71 -59.24
C THR A 6 9.93 1.68 -58.10
N LEU A 7 11.15 1.42 -57.64
CA LEU A 7 11.43 0.68 -56.41
C LEU A 7 10.87 1.48 -55.24
N THR A 8 9.71 1.08 -54.74
CA THR A 8 9.19 1.54 -53.45
C THR A 8 10.15 1.08 -52.36
N ILE A 9 11.01 1.98 -51.89
CA ILE A 9 11.84 1.76 -50.71
C ILE A 9 10.88 1.75 -49.51
N ILE A 10 10.48 0.56 -49.06
CA ILE A 10 9.77 0.38 -47.79
C ILE A 10 10.79 0.69 -46.69
N PRO A 11 10.57 1.70 -45.83
CA PRO A 11 11.51 2.00 -44.76
C PRO A 11 11.59 0.80 -43.81
N HIS A 12 12.75 0.14 -43.80
CA HIS A 12 13.09 -0.88 -42.82
C HIS A 12 13.30 -0.18 -41.48
N PHE A 13 12.24 -0.08 -40.68
CA PHE A 13 12.34 0.42 -39.32
C PHE A 13 13.09 -0.62 -38.48
N ASP A 14 14.36 -0.33 -38.20
CA ASP A 14 15.13 -1.09 -37.23
C ASP A 14 14.49 -0.97 -35.83
N GLU A 15 14.68 -2.00 -35.00
CA GLU A 15 14.11 -2.07 -33.65
C GLU A 15 14.57 -0.89 -32.77
N THR A 16 15.76 -0.37 -33.04
CA THR A 16 16.36 0.82 -32.44
C THR A 16 15.56 2.09 -32.72
N THR A 17 15.08 2.31 -33.94
CA THR A 17 14.25 3.48 -34.28
C THR A 17 12.88 3.38 -33.59
N VAL A 18 12.27 2.19 -33.58
CA VAL A 18 11.00 1.97 -32.87
C VAL A 18 11.13 2.26 -31.38
N ARG A 19 12.23 1.83 -30.75
CA ARG A 19 12.51 2.11 -29.32
C ARG A 19 12.68 3.61 -29.05
N ARG A 20 13.36 4.34 -29.93
CA ARG A 20 13.57 5.79 -29.79
C ARG A 20 12.28 6.58 -29.93
N VAL A 21 11.41 6.21 -30.87
CA VAL A 21 10.09 6.84 -31.05
C VAL A 21 9.25 6.66 -29.79
N LYS A 22 9.21 5.45 -29.23
CA LYS A 22 8.52 5.16 -27.96
C LYS A 22 9.10 5.98 -26.80
N ASP A 23 10.43 6.05 -26.68
CA ASP A 23 11.09 6.85 -25.63
C ASP A 23 10.72 8.35 -25.72
N HIS A 24 10.67 8.90 -26.94
CA HIS A 24 10.22 10.27 -27.17
C HIS A 24 8.77 10.51 -26.78
N GLN A 25 7.87 9.57 -27.09
CA GLN A 25 6.46 9.65 -26.68
C GLN A 25 6.33 9.65 -25.16
N VAL A 26 7.02 8.75 -24.47
CA VAL A 26 7.01 8.71 -23.00
C VAL A 26 7.58 10.00 -22.41
N LYS A 27 8.69 10.52 -22.95
CA LYS A 27 9.25 11.81 -22.52
C LYS A 27 8.26 12.95 -22.66
N HIS A 28 7.53 13.01 -23.78
CA HIS A 28 6.52 14.04 -23.99
C HIS A 28 5.46 14.03 -22.89
N TYR A 29 4.89 12.86 -22.57
CA TYR A 29 3.92 12.74 -21.48
C TYR A 29 4.52 13.09 -20.12
N LEU A 30 5.75 12.65 -19.83
CA LEU A 30 6.43 12.99 -18.57
C LEU A 30 6.65 14.51 -18.43
N PHE A 31 7.03 15.18 -19.52
CA PHE A 31 7.26 16.62 -19.54
C PHE A 31 5.97 17.44 -19.43
N GLN A 32 4.84 16.91 -19.91
CA GLN A 32 3.52 17.52 -19.69
C GLN A 32 3.05 17.38 -18.24
N ALA A 33 3.45 16.32 -17.55
CA ALA A 33 3.02 16.03 -16.18
C ALA A 33 3.84 16.78 -15.10
N ILE A 34 4.99 17.36 -15.45
CA ILE A 34 5.85 18.08 -14.51
C ILE A 34 5.78 19.59 -14.72
N ASP A 35 5.81 20.34 -13.62
CA ASP A 35 5.91 21.79 -13.69
C ASP A 35 7.32 22.23 -14.10
N ARG A 36 7.41 23.49 -14.52
CA ARG A 36 8.63 24.08 -15.10
C ARG A 36 9.83 24.04 -14.15
N ILE A 37 9.61 24.23 -12.84
CA ILE A 37 10.71 24.25 -11.85
C ILE A 37 11.35 22.87 -11.77
N VAL A 38 10.52 21.83 -11.84
CA VAL A 38 10.96 20.44 -11.76
C VAL A 38 11.68 20.04 -13.03
N PHE A 39 11.16 20.46 -14.19
CA PHE A 39 11.80 20.25 -15.48
C PHE A 39 13.20 20.88 -15.54
N GLU A 40 13.38 22.09 -15.04
CA GLU A 40 14.67 22.79 -15.02
C GLU A 40 15.70 22.13 -14.09
N GLN A 41 15.26 21.44 -13.04
CA GLN A 41 16.13 20.71 -12.11
C GLN A 41 16.59 19.33 -12.64
N LEU A 42 16.06 18.86 -13.78
CA LEU A 42 16.50 17.61 -14.39
C LEU A 42 17.78 17.81 -15.21
N PHE A 43 18.92 17.43 -14.62
CA PHE A 43 20.23 17.54 -15.28
C PHE A 43 20.38 16.62 -16.50
N ASP A 44 19.92 15.37 -16.42
CA ASP A 44 19.97 14.41 -17.52
C ASP A 44 18.55 14.02 -17.98
N ARG A 45 18.30 14.17 -19.29
CA ARG A 45 17.01 13.94 -19.95
C ARG A 45 17.16 13.10 -21.22
N ARG A 46 18.26 12.35 -21.34
CA ARG A 46 18.57 11.59 -22.56
C ARG A 46 17.52 10.53 -22.88
N THR A 47 17.02 9.84 -21.86
CA THR A 47 15.96 8.82 -22.01
C THR A 47 14.80 9.08 -21.06
N SER A 48 13.61 8.60 -21.42
CA SER A 48 12.43 8.61 -20.55
C SER A 48 12.70 7.93 -19.20
N LYS A 49 13.49 6.85 -19.20
CA LYS A 49 13.90 6.13 -18.00
C LYS A 49 14.68 7.03 -17.03
N ILE A 50 15.67 7.77 -17.52
CA ILE A 50 16.47 8.66 -16.66
C ILE A 50 15.58 9.75 -16.04
N VAL A 51 14.66 10.32 -16.83
CA VAL A 51 13.70 11.32 -16.35
C VAL A 51 12.80 10.71 -15.27
N TRP A 52 12.25 9.52 -15.52
CA TRP A 52 11.42 8.80 -14.56
C TRP A 52 12.16 8.48 -13.25
N ASP A 53 13.38 7.95 -13.33
CA ASP A 53 14.18 7.61 -12.16
C ASP A 53 14.57 8.86 -11.36
N ALA A 54 14.89 9.97 -12.02
CA ALA A 54 15.18 11.25 -11.36
C ALA A 54 13.94 11.80 -10.63
N MET A 55 12.76 11.74 -11.26
CA MET A 55 11.50 12.12 -10.61
C MET A 55 11.18 11.19 -9.44
N LYS A 56 11.36 9.87 -9.61
CA LYS A 56 11.15 8.88 -8.56
C LYS A 56 12.07 9.14 -7.37
N ASN A 57 13.32 9.53 -7.59
CA ASN A 57 14.24 9.89 -6.52
C ASN A 57 13.85 11.21 -5.84
N LYS A 58 13.41 12.20 -6.61
CA LYS A 58 13.00 13.51 -6.09
C LYS A 58 11.71 13.45 -5.26
N TYR A 59 10.71 12.70 -5.73
CA TYR A 59 9.36 12.63 -5.12
C TYR A 59 9.09 11.37 -4.31
N GLY A 60 9.70 10.26 -4.70
CA GLY A 60 9.59 9.00 -3.96
C GLY A 60 10.38 9.01 -2.65
N GLY A 61 11.09 10.09 -2.33
CA GLY A 61 11.95 10.19 -1.15
C GLY A 61 13.24 9.38 -1.27
N ASN A 62 14.26 9.77 -0.50
CA ASN A 62 15.51 9.02 -0.40
C ASN A 62 15.23 7.64 0.24
N ASP A 63 15.75 6.55 -0.33
CA ASP A 63 15.62 5.19 0.22
C ASP A 63 16.03 5.10 1.70
N LYS A 64 16.99 5.94 2.12
CA LYS A 64 17.39 6.08 3.52
C LYS A 64 16.26 6.63 4.40
N VAL A 65 15.50 7.60 3.90
CA VAL A 65 14.34 8.19 4.60
C VAL A 65 13.21 7.17 4.67
N LYS A 66 12.88 6.49 3.57
CA LYS A 66 11.90 5.40 3.56
C LYS A 66 12.24 4.31 4.57
N ARG A 67 13.50 3.85 4.59
CA ARG A 67 13.98 2.85 5.55
C ARG A 67 13.85 3.34 7.00
N SER A 68 14.19 4.59 7.26
CA SER A 68 14.03 5.21 8.58
C SER A 68 12.55 5.24 9.00
N LEU A 69 11.65 5.66 8.10
CA LEU A 69 10.21 5.68 8.35
C LEU A 69 9.64 4.27 8.57
N CYS A 70 10.02 3.28 7.76
CA CYS A 70 9.67 1.87 8.00
C CYS A 70 10.07 1.42 9.39
N ASN A 71 11.29 1.73 9.83
CA ASN A 71 11.73 1.35 11.17
C ASN A 71 10.90 2.03 12.28
N THR A 72 10.52 3.29 12.09
CA THR A 72 9.61 3.99 13.00
C THR A 72 8.24 3.32 13.05
N TYR A 73 7.62 3.07 11.89
CA TYR A 73 6.30 2.45 11.82
C TYR A 73 6.31 1.01 12.30
N ARG A 74 7.41 0.28 12.16
CA ARG A 74 7.55 -1.08 12.72
C ARG A 74 7.54 -1.05 14.25
N ARG A 75 8.20 -0.06 14.84
CA ARG A 75 8.15 0.16 16.29
C ARG A 75 6.75 0.56 16.73
N GLU A 76 6.12 1.51 16.02
CA GLU A 76 4.74 1.92 16.26
C GLU A 76 3.79 0.71 16.20
N PHE A 77 3.86 -0.09 15.13
CA PHE A 77 3.07 -1.30 14.97
C PHE A 77 3.31 -2.31 16.10
N LYS A 78 4.55 -2.46 16.58
CA LYS A 78 4.88 -3.38 17.67
C LYS A 78 4.25 -2.95 18.99
N VAL A 79 4.32 -1.66 19.34
CA VAL A 79 3.78 -1.12 20.60
C VAL A 79 2.31 -0.69 20.52
N LEU A 80 1.71 -0.70 19.32
CA LEU A 80 0.33 -0.28 19.13
C LEU A 80 -0.60 -1.17 19.94
N GLU A 81 -1.39 -0.55 20.80
CA GLU A 81 -2.34 -1.22 21.68
C GLU A 81 -3.69 -0.51 21.69
N MET A 82 -4.72 -1.25 22.07
CA MET A 82 -6.06 -0.70 22.26
C MET A 82 -6.04 0.17 23.53
N LYS A 83 -6.44 1.44 23.43
CA LYS A 83 -6.47 2.34 24.57
C LYS A 83 -7.76 2.14 25.35
N LYS A 84 -7.75 2.55 26.63
CA LYS A 84 -8.95 2.57 27.46
C LYS A 84 -9.99 3.51 26.85
N GLY A 85 -11.16 2.97 26.52
CA GLY A 85 -12.27 3.72 25.92
C GLY A 85 -12.30 3.70 24.39
N ASP A 86 -11.30 3.13 23.72
CA ASP A 86 -11.39 2.91 22.27
C ASP A 86 -12.54 1.95 21.95
N SER A 87 -13.23 2.22 20.85
CA SER A 87 -14.07 1.23 20.18
C SER A 87 -13.22 0.23 19.37
N ILE A 88 -13.82 -0.91 19.03
CA ILE A 88 -13.18 -1.90 18.14
C ILE A 88 -12.83 -1.25 16.79
N ASP A 89 -13.75 -0.48 16.21
CA ASP A 89 -13.53 0.19 14.93
C ASP A 89 -12.37 1.20 14.97
N GLU A 90 -12.29 2.03 16.01
CA GLU A 90 -11.18 2.99 16.17
C GLU A 90 -9.83 2.28 16.28
N TYR A 91 -9.76 1.18 17.04
CA TYR A 91 -8.54 0.39 17.15
C TYR A 91 -8.15 -0.23 15.81
N PHE A 92 -9.10 -0.86 15.10
CA PHE A 92 -8.88 -1.42 13.76
C PHE A 92 -8.35 -0.37 12.79
N SER A 93 -8.97 0.82 12.75
CA SER A 93 -8.54 1.92 11.88
C SER A 93 -7.10 2.35 12.17
N ARG A 94 -6.70 2.44 13.46
CA ARG A 94 -5.32 2.77 13.82
C ARG A 94 -4.33 1.71 13.35
N VAL A 95 -4.65 0.42 13.55
CA VAL A 95 -3.79 -0.70 13.10
C VAL A 95 -3.63 -0.66 11.57
N LEU A 96 -4.74 -0.51 10.85
CA LEU A 96 -4.74 -0.42 9.39
C LEU A 96 -3.96 0.78 8.88
N MET A 97 -4.06 1.93 9.54
CA MET A 97 -3.31 3.13 9.17
C MET A 97 -1.80 2.88 9.27
N VAL A 98 -1.32 2.23 10.34
CA VAL A 98 0.11 1.90 10.49
C VAL A 98 0.54 0.83 9.49
N ALA A 99 -0.28 -0.20 9.25
CA ALA A 99 -0.01 -1.22 8.23
C ALA A 99 0.09 -0.61 6.82
N ASN A 100 -0.79 0.33 6.49
CA ASN A 100 -0.75 1.04 5.21
C ASN A 100 0.50 1.92 5.09
N LYS A 101 0.89 2.62 6.15
CA LYS A 101 2.17 3.38 6.18
C LYS A 101 3.37 2.46 5.92
N LEU A 102 3.39 1.25 6.47
CA LEU A 102 4.43 0.25 6.19
C LEU A 102 4.42 -0.19 4.72
N LYS A 103 3.24 -0.57 4.18
CA LYS A 103 3.06 -0.93 2.76
C LYS A 103 3.54 0.17 1.81
N SER A 104 3.14 1.42 2.05
CA SER A 104 3.53 2.57 1.23
C SER A 104 5.03 2.88 1.25
N ASN A 105 5.76 2.45 2.30
CA ASN A 105 7.21 2.60 2.38
C ASN A 105 7.97 1.34 1.90
N GLY A 106 7.28 0.38 1.30
CA GLY A 106 7.87 -0.79 0.64
C GLY A 106 8.02 -2.02 1.54
N GLU A 107 7.39 -2.05 2.72
CA GLU A 107 7.35 -3.25 3.56
C GLU A 107 6.12 -4.10 3.25
N GLU A 108 6.34 -5.40 3.04
CA GLU A 108 5.23 -6.34 2.85
C GLU A 108 4.56 -6.61 4.20
N VAL A 109 3.25 -6.36 4.25
CA VAL A 109 2.43 -6.60 5.44
C VAL A 109 1.24 -7.46 5.04
N PHE A 110 1.28 -8.73 5.45
CA PHE A 110 0.19 -9.67 5.21
C PHE A 110 -0.97 -9.43 6.18
N ASP A 111 -2.18 -9.72 5.73
CA ASP A 111 -3.38 -9.56 6.54
C ASP A 111 -3.35 -10.48 7.77
N THR A 112 -2.75 -11.66 7.66
CA THR A 112 -2.49 -12.57 8.80
C THR A 112 -1.74 -11.88 9.93
N LYS A 113 -0.70 -11.11 9.61
CA LYS A 113 0.08 -10.35 10.60
C LYS A 113 -0.75 -9.24 11.26
N ILE A 114 -1.71 -8.67 10.53
CA ILE A 114 -2.62 -7.64 11.05
C ILE A 114 -3.65 -8.30 11.98
N VAL A 115 -4.24 -9.42 11.56
CA VAL A 115 -5.18 -10.23 12.33
C VAL A 115 -4.53 -10.68 13.64
N GLU A 116 -3.35 -11.29 13.59
CA GLU A 116 -2.60 -11.69 14.79
C GLU A 116 -2.31 -10.51 15.72
N LYS A 117 -1.97 -9.34 15.17
CA LYS A 117 -1.69 -8.13 15.95
C LYS A 117 -2.93 -7.65 16.70
N ILE A 118 -4.07 -7.61 16.02
CA ILE A 118 -5.35 -7.23 16.63
C ILE A 118 -5.73 -8.27 17.69
N MET A 119 -5.57 -9.55 17.35
CA MET A 119 -5.92 -10.64 18.24
C MET A 119 -5.07 -10.60 19.53
N ARG A 120 -3.79 -10.28 19.44
CA ARG A 120 -2.91 -10.29 20.62
C ARG A 120 -3.19 -9.18 21.64
N ILE A 121 -3.74 -8.04 21.23
CA ILE A 121 -3.75 -6.81 22.04
C ILE A 121 -5.17 -6.22 22.24
N LEU A 122 -6.21 -6.95 21.86
CA LEU A 122 -7.56 -6.60 22.31
C LEU A 122 -7.59 -6.59 23.85
N SER A 123 -8.18 -5.55 24.44
CA SER A 123 -8.17 -5.31 25.88
C SER A 123 -8.86 -6.43 26.66
N GLU A 124 -8.58 -6.54 27.97
CA GLU A 124 -9.12 -7.59 28.86
C GLU A 124 -10.65 -7.78 28.76
N GLN A 125 -11.38 -6.71 28.43
CA GLN A 125 -12.84 -6.76 28.25
C GLN A 125 -13.30 -7.60 27.05
N TYR A 126 -12.40 -7.89 26.11
CA TYR A 126 -12.66 -8.71 24.92
C TYR A 126 -12.01 -10.09 25.00
N THR A 127 -11.22 -10.40 26.04
CA THR A 127 -10.51 -11.68 26.16
C THR A 127 -11.43 -12.90 26.01
N TYR A 128 -12.66 -12.85 26.54
CA TYR A 128 -13.62 -13.94 26.35
C TYR A 128 -14.05 -14.13 24.88
N ILE A 129 -14.29 -13.03 24.17
CA ILE A 129 -14.66 -13.06 22.75
C ILE A 129 -13.52 -13.62 21.92
N MET A 130 -12.30 -13.32 22.31
CA MET A 130 -11.09 -13.78 21.67
C MET A 130 -10.91 -15.28 21.77
N VAL A 131 -10.96 -15.82 22.99
CA VAL A 131 -10.90 -17.28 23.20
C VAL A 131 -11.98 -17.99 22.39
N ALA A 132 -13.20 -17.47 22.36
CA ALA A 132 -14.28 -18.06 21.57
C ALA A 132 -14.01 -18.03 20.05
N ILE A 133 -13.36 -16.98 19.53
CA ILE A 133 -12.96 -16.91 18.12
C ILE A 133 -11.80 -17.88 17.84
N GLU A 134 -10.79 -17.93 18.71
CA GLU A 134 -9.64 -18.84 18.58
C GLU A 134 -10.06 -20.32 18.63
N GLU A 135 -11.05 -20.67 19.45
CA GLU A 135 -11.59 -22.03 19.53
C GLU A 135 -12.47 -22.41 18.32
N SER A 136 -13.13 -21.42 17.69
CA SER A 136 -14.11 -21.69 16.63
C SER A 136 -13.56 -21.50 15.21
N LYS A 137 -12.43 -20.81 15.04
CA LYS A 137 -11.87 -20.45 13.73
C LYS A 137 -10.35 -20.59 13.71
N ASP A 138 -9.83 -20.99 12.55
CA ASP A 138 -8.38 -20.96 12.29
C ASP A 138 -7.92 -19.53 11.98
N ILE A 139 -7.13 -18.96 12.88
CA ILE A 139 -6.58 -17.59 12.79
C ILE A 139 -5.72 -17.42 11.54
N ILE A 140 -5.04 -18.47 11.08
CA ILE A 140 -4.09 -18.42 9.96
C ILE A 140 -4.83 -18.19 8.63
N THR A 141 -6.05 -18.70 8.51
CA THR A 141 -6.88 -18.58 7.30
C THR A 141 -7.90 -17.45 7.39
N MET A 142 -8.07 -16.84 8.57
CA MET A 142 -9.06 -15.81 8.83
C MET A 142 -8.67 -14.49 8.14
N THR A 143 -9.63 -13.91 7.41
CA THR A 143 -9.45 -12.58 6.81
C THR A 143 -9.70 -11.47 7.84
N LEU A 144 -9.26 -10.26 7.52
CA LEU A 144 -9.50 -9.10 8.38
C LEU A 144 -11.01 -8.78 8.52
N ASP A 145 -11.77 -8.97 7.45
CA ASP A 145 -13.21 -8.75 7.43
C ASP A 145 -13.95 -9.80 8.27
N ASP A 146 -13.52 -11.06 8.20
CA ASP A 146 -14.06 -12.14 9.04
C ASP A 146 -13.85 -11.84 10.52
N LEU A 147 -12.64 -11.41 10.88
CA LEU A 147 -12.31 -11.03 12.25
C LEU A 147 -13.19 -9.86 12.71
N LYS A 148 -13.29 -8.81 11.90
CA LYS A 148 -14.10 -7.62 12.22
C LYS A 148 -15.57 -7.98 12.42
N SER A 149 -16.13 -8.80 11.54
CA SER A 149 -17.52 -9.28 11.62
C SER A 149 -17.76 -10.11 12.89
N SER A 150 -16.85 -11.03 13.20
CA SER A 150 -16.90 -11.84 14.43
C SER A 150 -16.87 -10.96 15.68
N LEU A 151 -15.90 -10.06 15.79
CA LEU A 151 -15.76 -9.18 16.95
C LEU A 151 -17.00 -8.31 17.17
N ASN A 152 -17.54 -7.70 16.11
CA ASN A 152 -18.74 -6.88 16.21
C ASN A 152 -19.96 -7.70 16.63
N THR A 153 -20.15 -8.90 16.08
CA THR A 153 -21.26 -9.79 16.45
C THR A 153 -21.23 -10.13 17.94
N HIS A 154 -20.05 -10.44 18.47
CA HIS A 154 -19.87 -10.78 19.88
C HIS A 154 -19.96 -9.54 20.79
N ALA A 155 -19.41 -8.39 20.39
CA ALA A 155 -19.52 -7.14 21.13
C ALA A 155 -20.98 -6.68 21.29
N HIS A 156 -21.79 -6.79 20.22
CA HIS A 156 -23.23 -6.51 20.29
C HIS A 156 -23.96 -7.42 21.27
N LYS A 157 -23.64 -8.72 21.31
CA LYS A 157 -24.22 -9.66 22.28
C LYS A 157 -23.85 -9.33 23.73
N LEU A 158 -22.60 -8.91 23.97
CA LEU A 158 -22.12 -8.49 25.29
C LEU A 158 -22.87 -7.23 25.79
N MET A 159 -23.03 -6.24 24.91
CA MET A 159 -23.75 -5.00 25.23
C MET A 159 -25.24 -5.23 25.54
N ARG A 160 -25.88 -6.22 24.92
CA ARG A 160 -27.26 -6.59 25.24
C ARG A 160 -27.39 -7.22 26.62
N LYS A 161 -26.46 -8.11 27.02
CA LYS A 161 -26.45 -8.74 28.34
C LYS A 161 -26.25 -7.74 29.48
N ASN A 162 -25.31 -6.81 29.33
CA ASN A 162 -25.03 -5.79 30.35
C ASN A 162 -26.19 -4.80 30.56
N LYS A 163 -27.12 -4.70 29.60
CA LYS A 163 -28.30 -3.84 29.70
C LYS A 163 -29.44 -4.53 30.45
N THR A 164 -29.58 -5.85 30.28
CA THR A 164 -30.59 -6.67 30.99
C THR A 164 -30.24 -6.98 32.45
N GLU A 165 -29.00 -6.78 32.90
CA GLU A 165 -28.59 -6.99 34.31
C GLU A 165 -28.67 -5.71 35.16
N LYS A 166 -29.05 -4.57 34.55
CA LYS A 166 -29.20 -3.27 35.22
C LYS A 166 -30.64 -2.80 35.36
N ASP A 167 -31.58 -3.60 34.88
CA ASP A 167 -33.04 -3.43 35.04
C ASP A 167 -33.56 -4.48 36.04
#